data_AF-A0A1I5AMI5-F1
#
_entry.id   AF-A0A1I5AMI5-F1
#
_cell.length_a   1.000
_cell.length_b   1.000
_cell.length_c   1.000
_cell.angle_alpha   90.00
_cell.angle_beta   90.00
_cell.angle_gamma   90.00
#
_symmetry.space_group_name_H-M   'P 1'
#
loop_
_entity.id
_entity.type
_entity.pdbx_description
1 polymer ?
#
loop_
_entity_poly.entity_id
_entity_poly.type
_entity_poly.pdbx_seq_one_letter_code
_entity_poly.pdbx_strand_id
1 'polypeptide(L)'
;MKNWMIAGSMIMVLSGCAQLTNYASAVKTPPPAALVGNWQTFGPQSGLVSDRAMGSLIIDSQGNTLDCRQWERVIAKPGKISRIEGELVNVNQQLRVMPLQLKGGELNYDSLVMRKVSNPTPACQQAWLNDRAQAAKRK
;
A
#
# COMPACT_ATOMS: atom_id res chain seq x y z
N MET A 1 -39.13 20.58 44.90
CA MET A 1 -38.48 19.55 45.73
C MET A 1 -37.22 19.09 45.03
N LYS A 2 -36.14 19.00 45.80
CA LYS A 2 -34.76 18.68 45.41
C LYS A 2 -34.55 17.15 45.43
N ASN A 3 -33.45 16.71 44.81
CA ASN A 3 -32.76 15.40 44.86
C ASN A 3 -32.79 14.70 43.49
N TRP A 4 -31.72 14.09 42.97
CA TRP A 4 -30.33 13.91 43.40
C TRP A 4 -29.50 13.46 42.16
N MET A 5 -28.27 13.95 42.09
CA MET A 5 -27.04 13.25 41.68
C MET A 5 -27.19 11.82 41.15
N ILE A 6 -26.83 11.58 39.88
CA ILE A 6 -26.04 10.43 39.38
C ILE A 6 -25.30 10.96 38.12
N ALA A 7 -24.06 11.43 38.19
CA ALA A 7 -22.82 10.67 38.31
C ALA A 7 -22.66 9.59 37.21
N GLY A 8 -21.83 9.87 36.21
CA GLY A 8 -21.19 8.83 35.41
C GLY A 8 -21.79 8.57 34.03
N SER A 9 -21.61 9.50 33.10
CA SER A 9 -21.72 9.18 31.67
C SER A 9 -20.83 10.11 30.84
N MET A 10 -19.55 10.16 31.21
CA MET A 10 -18.52 10.52 30.24
C MET A 10 -18.00 9.22 29.64
N ILE A 11 -18.82 8.60 28.77
CA ILE A 11 -18.29 7.66 27.78
C ILE A 11 -17.47 8.52 26.85
N MET A 12 -16.18 8.68 27.17
CA MET A 12 -15.21 9.16 26.21
C MET A 12 -15.13 8.07 25.14
N VAL A 13 -15.89 8.27 24.05
CA VAL A 13 -15.63 7.57 22.81
C VAL A 13 -14.25 8.05 22.40
N LEU A 14 -13.21 7.28 22.76
CA LEU A 14 -11.88 7.41 22.20
C LEU A 14 -12.05 7.14 20.70
N SER A 15 -12.34 8.20 19.94
CA SER A 15 -12.31 8.22 18.48
C SER A 15 -10.84 8.18 18.04
N GLY A 16 -10.17 7.10 18.35
CA GLY A 16 -8.76 6.89 18.07
C GLY A 16 -8.55 5.39 17.91
N CYS A 17 -7.96 4.99 16.78
CA CYS A 17 -7.82 3.61 16.30
C CYS A 17 -9.04 3.11 15.52
N ALA A 18 -9.27 3.67 14.34
CA ALA A 18 -10.02 2.96 13.30
C ALA A 18 -9.26 1.66 12.97
N GLN A 19 -9.65 0.56 13.61
CA GLN A 19 -9.08 -0.76 13.31
C GLN A 19 -9.43 -1.11 11.86
N LEU A 20 -8.41 -1.41 11.06
CA LEU A 20 -8.63 -1.85 9.67
C LEU A 20 -9.14 -3.29 9.68
N THR A 21 -10.45 -3.45 9.80
CA THR A 21 -11.12 -4.76 9.90
C THR A 21 -11.32 -5.44 8.54
N ASN A 22 -11.30 -4.68 7.44
CA ASN A 22 -11.42 -5.21 6.09
C ASN A 22 -10.77 -4.27 5.05
N TYR A 23 -10.55 -4.77 3.83
CA TYR A 23 -9.86 -4.01 2.79
C TYR A 23 -10.70 -2.83 2.29
N ALA A 24 -12.03 -2.94 2.32
CA ALA A 24 -12.93 -1.88 1.84
C ALA A 24 -12.88 -0.63 2.74
N SER A 25 -12.67 -0.80 4.05
CA SER A 25 -12.58 0.31 5.01
C SER A 25 -11.30 1.13 4.91
N ALA A 26 -10.25 0.64 4.22
CA ALA A 26 -9.09 1.46 3.88
C ALA A 26 -9.50 2.58 2.90
N VAL A 27 -9.40 3.82 3.35
CA VAL A 27 -9.71 5.01 2.54
C VAL A 27 -8.64 5.21 1.48
N LYS A 28 -9.05 5.04 0.21
CA LYS A 28 -8.13 5.28 -0.90
C LYS A 28 -7.78 6.77 -0.98
N THR A 29 -6.49 7.07 -0.93
CA THR A 29 -5.96 8.43 -0.89
C THR A 29 -5.10 8.70 -2.13
N PRO A 30 -5.31 9.79 -2.89
CA PRO A 30 -4.42 10.17 -3.98
C PRO A 30 -2.98 10.38 -3.48
N PRO A 31 -1.96 9.77 -4.11
CA PRO A 31 -0.58 9.94 -3.70
C PRO A 31 -0.02 11.29 -4.17
N PRO A 32 1.01 11.83 -3.47
CA PRO A 32 1.82 12.91 -4.01
C PRO A 32 2.43 12.56 -5.37
N ALA A 33 2.56 13.55 -6.26
CA ALA A 33 3.08 13.34 -7.62
C ALA A 33 4.46 12.65 -7.66
N ALA A 34 5.29 12.88 -6.64
CA ALA A 34 6.60 12.24 -6.52
C ALA A 34 6.52 10.70 -6.44
N LEU A 35 5.47 10.15 -5.80
CA LEU A 35 5.27 8.71 -5.64
C LEU A 35 4.64 8.03 -6.86
N VAL A 36 3.90 8.76 -7.69
CA VAL A 36 3.25 8.20 -8.89
C VAL A 36 4.32 7.67 -9.85
N GLY A 37 4.17 6.42 -10.29
CA GLY A 37 5.06 5.77 -11.25
C GLY A 37 5.43 4.34 -10.87
N ASN A 38 6.49 3.85 -11.51
CA ASN A 38 7.00 2.50 -11.34
C ASN A 38 8.26 2.53 -10.47
N TRP A 39 8.28 1.70 -9.44
CA TRP A 39 9.42 1.53 -8.54
C TRP A 39 9.94 0.11 -8.66
N GLN A 40 11.26 -0.06 -8.69
CA GLN A 40 11.89 -1.37 -8.82
C GLN A 40 13.15 -1.47 -7.97
N THR A 41 13.38 -2.66 -7.40
CA THR A 41 14.62 -2.96 -6.69
C THR A 41 15.80 -3.01 -7.66
N PHE A 42 16.99 -2.69 -7.17
CA PHE A 42 18.24 -2.78 -7.91
C PHE A 42 19.22 -3.68 -7.14
N GLY A 43 19.72 -4.71 -7.80
CA GLY A 43 20.59 -5.70 -7.18
C GLY A 43 19.91 -6.56 -6.10
N PRO A 44 20.69 -7.36 -5.36
CA PRO A 44 20.21 -8.21 -4.29
C PRO A 44 19.51 -7.42 -3.17
N GLN A 45 18.45 -8.01 -2.60
CA GLN A 45 17.68 -7.41 -1.51
C GLN A 45 17.44 -8.45 -0.42
N SER A 46 17.81 -8.15 0.82
CA SER A 46 17.60 -9.05 1.96
C SER A 46 16.11 -9.34 2.24
N GLY A 47 15.21 -8.45 1.82
CA GLY A 47 13.76 -8.64 1.89
C GLY A 47 13.18 -9.60 0.84
N LEU A 48 14.01 -10.17 -0.04
CA LEU A 48 13.61 -11.12 -1.07
C LEU A 48 14.22 -12.51 -0.81
N VAL A 49 13.61 -13.52 -1.42
CA VAL A 49 13.98 -14.94 -1.24
C VAL A 49 15.32 -15.32 -1.90
N SER A 50 15.81 -14.49 -2.81
CA SER A 50 17.02 -14.78 -3.60
C SER A 50 17.64 -13.48 -4.10
N ASP A 51 18.97 -13.48 -4.28
CA ASP A 51 19.72 -12.38 -4.90
C ASP A 51 19.33 -12.11 -6.36
N ARG A 52 18.67 -13.09 -7.01
CA ARG A 52 18.12 -12.95 -8.37
C ARG A 52 16.66 -12.50 -8.40
N ALA A 53 16.03 -12.37 -7.24
CA ALA A 53 14.64 -11.93 -7.16
C ALA A 53 14.55 -10.41 -7.37
N MET A 54 13.42 -9.97 -7.92
CA MET A 54 13.12 -8.56 -8.17
C MET A 54 11.79 -8.18 -7.53
N GLY A 55 11.76 -7.02 -6.89
CA GLY A 55 10.54 -6.37 -6.40
C GLY A 55 10.17 -5.19 -7.30
N SER A 56 8.88 -5.05 -7.60
CA SER A 56 8.32 -3.90 -8.31
C SER A 56 7.08 -3.39 -7.60
N LEU A 57 6.90 -2.08 -7.54
CA LEU A 57 5.70 -1.43 -7.02
C LEU A 57 5.21 -0.41 -8.05
N ILE A 58 4.00 -0.61 -8.54
CA ILE A 58 3.31 0.34 -9.42
C ILE A 58 2.38 1.18 -8.57
N ILE A 59 2.41 2.50 -8.73
CA ILE A 59 1.52 3.44 -8.06
C ILE A 59 0.91 4.37 -9.12
N ASP A 60 -0.41 4.36 -9.27
CA ASP A 60 -1.10 5.29 -10.17
C ASP A 60 -1.57 6.57 -9.45
N SER A 61 -1.99 7.56 -10.23
CA SER A 61 -2.48 8.85 -9.72
C SER A 61 -3.78 8.75 -8.92
N GLN A 62 -4.53 7.66 -9.06
CA GLN A 62 -5.77 7.41 -8.31
C GLN A 62 -5.51 6.67 -6.99
N GLY A 63 -4.24 6.41 -6.65
CA GLY A 63 -3.84 5.69 -5.46
C GLY A 63 -4.11 4.19 -5.52
N ASN A 64 -4.23 3.59 -6.70
CA ASN A 64 -4.17 2.14 -6.81
C ASN A 64 -2.71 1.69 -6.86
N THR A 65 -2.45 0.50 -6.33
CA THR A 65 -1.09 -0.05 -6.30
C THR A 65 -1.05 -1.51 -6.75
N LEU A 66 0.13 -1.96 -7.17
CA LEU A 66 0.43 -3.37 -7.37
C LEU A 66 1.86 -3.67 -6.90
N ASP A 67 1.98 -4.50 -5.85
CA ASP A 67 3.25 -5.08 -5.40
C ASP A 67 3.49 -6.37 -6.17
N CYS A 68 4.54 -6.40 -6.97
CA CYS A 68 4.92 -7.54 -7.78
C CYS A 68 6.30 -8.05 -7.37
N ARG A 69 6.39 -9.33 -7.01
CA ARG A 69 7.66 -10.00 -6.68
C ARG A 69 7.93 -11.13 -7.64
N GLN A 70 9.15 -11.15 -8.18
CA GLN A 70 9.51 -12.00 -9.29
C GLN A 70 10.79 -12.75 -8.99
N TRP A 71 10.75 -14.07 -9.17
CA TRP A 71 11.94 -14.91 -9.27
C TRP A 71 11.59 -16.07 -10.22
N GLU A 72 11.39 -17.28 -9.71
CA GLU A 72 10.86 -18.41 -10.52
C GLU A 72 9.37 -18.22 -10.88
N ARG A 73 8.65 -17.43 -10.08
CA ARG A 73 7.25 -17.09 -10.31
C ARG A 73 7.00 -15.61 -10.05
N VAL A 74 5.90 -15.12 -10.62
CA VAL A 74 5.42 -13.75 -10.42
C VAL A 74 4.29 -13.78 -9.40
N ILE A 75 4.45 -13.02 -8.32
CA ILE A 75 3.43 -12.82 -7.30
C ILE A 75 3.02 -11.36 -7.35
N ALA A 76 1.79 -11.09 -7.80
CA ALA A 76 1.25 -9.75 -7.88
C ALA A 76 0.13 -9.57 -6.85
N LYS A 77 0.25 -8.55 -6.00
CA LYS A 77 -0.69 -8.25 -4.91
C LYS A 77 -1.27 -6.85 -5.12
N PRO A 78 -2.54 -6.74 -5.55
CA PRO A 78 -3.22 -5.46 -5.69
C PRO A 78 -3.41 -4.79 -4.33
N GLY A 79 -3.33 -3.48 -4.33
CA GLY A 79 -3.56 -2.65 -3.16
C GLY A 79 -4.05 -1.25 -3.51
N LYS A 80 -4.02 -0.41 -2.49
CA LYS A 80 -4.32 1.02 -2.59
C LYS A 80 -3.50 1.81 -1.58
N ILE A 81 -3.21 3.05 -1.97
CA ILE A 81 -2.64 4.06 -1.09
C ILE A 81 -3.71 4.47 -0.09
N SER A 82 -3.34 4.50 1.19
CA SER A 82 -4.15 5.03 2.28
C SER A 82 -3.30 5.96 3.13
N ARG A 83 -3.96 6.75 4.00
CA ARG A 83 -3.29 7.48 5.07
C ARG A 83 -3.70 6.88 6.41
N ILE A 84 -2.72 6.39 7.17
CA ILE A 84 -2.93 5.83 8.52
C ILE A 84 -1.98 6.57 9.45
N GLU A 85 -2.52 7.17 10.52
CA GLU A 85 -1.74 7.93 11.50
C GLU A 85 -0.85 9.01 10.88
N GLY A 86 -1.33 9.63 9.79
CA GLY A 86 -0.58 10.66 9.05
C GLY A 86 0.40 10.11 8.01
N GLU A 87 0.74 8.83 8.05
CA GLU A 87 1.67 8.19 7.12
C GLU A 87 0.97 7.69 5.85
N LEU A 88 1.66 7.82 4.70
CA LEU A 88 1.23 7.19 3.46
C LEU A 88 1.65 5.72 3.45
N VAL A 89 0.68 4.85 3.24
CA VAL A 89 0.86 3.40 3.27
C VAL A 89 0.24 2.75 2.05
N ASN A 90 0.84 1.66 1.58
CA ASN A 90 0.15 0.70 0.73
C ASN A 90 -0.62 -0.27 1.62
N VAL A 91 -1.93 -0.38 1.39
CA VAL A 91 -2.77 -1.43 1.97
C VAL A 91 -3.11 -2.41 0.87
N ASN A 92 -2.82 -3.70 1.05
CA ASN A 92 -3.20 -4.72 0.09
C ASN A 92 -4.45 -5.50 0.52
N GLN A 93 -4.96 -6.36 -0.38
CA GLN A 93 -6.15 -7.17 -0.11
C GLN A 93 -5.99 -8.18 1.05
N GLN A 94 -4.76 -8.45 1.48
CA GLN A 94 -4.44 -9.30 2.64
C GLN A 94 -4.32 -8.47 3.93
N LEU A 95 -4.77 -7.21 3.93
CA LEU A 95 -4.70 -6.26 5.05
C LEU A 95 -3.29 -5.95 5.53
N ARG A 96 -2.26 -6.19 4.71
CA ARG A 96 -0.91 -5.73 5.03
C ARG A 96 -0.84 -4.23 4.84
N VAL A 97 -0.31 -3.54 5.85
CA VAL A 97 -0.04 -2.10 5.84
C VAL A 97 1.47 -1.91 5.70
N MET A 98 1.90 -1.29 4.60
CA MET A 98 3.31 -1.12 4.26
C MET A 98 3.61 0.36 4.02
N PRO A 99 4.40 1.02 4.89
CA PRO A 99 4.76 2.42 4.74
C PRO A 99 5.47 2.71 3.42
N LEU A 100 5.22 3.91 2.88
CA LEU A 100 5.85 4.41 1.65
C LEU A 100 6.76 5.59 2.00
N GLN A 101 8.05 5.30 2.19
CA GLN A 101 9.02 6.28 2.64
C GLN A 101 9.97 6.67 1.52
N LEU A 102 9.70 7.81 0.87
CA LEU A 102 10.58 8.39 -0.13
C LEU A 102 11.73 9.15 0.56
N LYS A 103 12.97 8.69 0.38
CA LYS A 103 14.18 9.28 0.97
C LYS A 103 15.26 9.41 -0.12
N GLY A 104 15.72 10.63 -0.40
CA GLY A 104 16.81 10.86 -1.36
C GLY A 104 16.56 10.33 -2.78
N GLY A 105 15.29 10.26 -3.21
CA GLY A 105 14.92 9.71 -4.52
C GLY A 105 14.73 8.19 -4.56
N GLU A 106 14.98 7.49 -3.45
CA GLU A 106 14.69 6.06 -3.29
C GLU A 106 13.46 5.84 -2.42
N LEU A 107 12.67 4.82 -2.76
CA LEU A 107 11.50 4.42 -1.99
C LEU A 107 11.87 3.23 -1.11
N ASN A 108 11.79 3.42 0.20
CA ASN A 108 11.83 2.32 1.15
C ASN A 108 10.41 1.76 1.30
N TYR A 109 10.24 0.47 0.99
CA TYR A 109 8.94 -0.19 0.93
C TYR A 109 9.09 -1.67 1.28
N ASP A 110 8.43 -2.12 2.35
CA ASP A 110 8.38 -3.53 2.79
C ASP A 110 9.74 -4.25 2.82
N SER A 111 10.73 -3.63 3.48
CA SER A 111 12.12 -4.10 3.56
C SER A 111 12.89 -4.11 2.24
N LEU A 112 12.40 -3.38 1.23
CA LEU A 112 13.06 -3.17 -0.05
C LEU A 112 13.47 -1.70 -0.21
N VAL A 113 14.57 -1.48 -0.93
CA VAL A 113 14.99 -0.18 -1.42
C VAL A 113 14.78 -0.14 -2.93
N MET A 114 13.97 0.80 -3.39
CA MET A 114 13.49 0.84 -4.77
C MET A 114 13.85 2.18 -5.44
N ARG A 115 14.15 2.12 -6.74
CA ARG A 115 14.35 3.30 -7.59
C ARG A 115 13.22 3.44 -8.58
N LYS A 116 12.95 4.68 -8.96
CA LYS A 116 11.96 4.99 -9.99
C LYS A 116 12.49 4.53 -11.35
N VAL A 117 11.65 3.83 -12.11
CA VAL A 117 11.95 3.33 -13.46
C VAL A 117 10.87 3.77 -14.43
N SER A 118 11.19 3.86 -15.73
CA SER A 118 10.21 4.24 -16.75
C SER A 118 9.13 3.16 -16.91
N ASN A 119 9.54 1.89 -16.93
CA ASN A 119 8.67 0.73 -17.04
C ASN A 119 9.07 -0.33 -16.02
N PRO A 120 8.10 -1.05 -15.41
CA PRO A 120 8.40 -2.22 -14.61
C PRO A 120 8.80 -3.37 -15.54
N THR A 121 9.13 -4.53 -14.97
CA THR A 121 9.36 -5.73 -15.80
C THR A 121 8.12 -6.08 -16.62
N PRO A 122 8.27 -6.73 -17.80
CA PRO A 122 7.13 -7.07 -18.66
C PRO A 122 6.06 -7.91 -17.95
N ALA A 123 6.48 -8.84 -17.10
CA ALA A 123 5.55 -9.67 -16.36
C ALA A 123 4.78 -8.90 -15.27
N CYS A 124 5.40 -7.88 -14.66
CA CYS A 124 4.73 -6.99 -13.70
C CYS A 124 3.74 -6.08 -14.43
N GLN A 125 4.14 -5.55 -15.59
CA GLN A 125 3.26 -4.75 -16.45
C GLN A 125 2.02 -5.54 -16.87
N GLN A 126 2.19 -6.80 -17.29
CA GLN A 126 1.06 -7.65 -17.66
C GLN A 126 0.14 -7.92 -16.46
N ALA A 127 0.71 -8.20 -15.28
CA ALA A 127 -0.07 -8.40 -14.06
C ALA A 127 -0.91 -7.16 -13.69
N TRP A 128 -0.37 -5.96 -13.88
CA TRP A 128 -1.10 -4.70 -13.71
C TRP A 128 -2.28 -4.59 -14.66
N LEU A 129 -2.06 -4.78 -15.96
CA LEU A 129 -3.13 -4.71 -16.95
C LEU A 129 -4.26 -5.70 -16.66
N ASN A 130 -3.90 -6.93 -16.27
CA ASN A 130 -4.87 -7.95 -15.90
C ASN A 130 -5.69 -7.56 -14.67
N ASP A 131 -5.04 -7.05 -13.62
CA ASP A 131 -5.72 -6.60 -12.40
C ASP A 131 -6.64 -5.39 -12.68
N ARG A 132 -6.20 -4.41 -13.48
CA ARG A 132 -7.03 -3.27 -13.88
C ARG A 132 -8.24 -3.70 -14.71
N ALA A 133 -8.05 -4.64 -15.64
CA ALA A 133 -9.15 -5.21 -16.42
C ALA A 133 -10.16 -5.96 -15.53
N GLN A 134 -9.69 -6.71 -14.54
CA GLN A 134 -10.58 -7.38 -13.58
C GLN A 134 -11.31 -6.39 -12.68
N ALA A 135 -10.63 -5.35 -12.20
CA ALA A 135 -11.24 -4.30 -11.39
C ALA A 135 -12.35 -3.54 -12.14
N ALA A 136 -12.18 -3.32 -13.44
CA ALA A 136 -13.20 -2.70 -14.29
C ALA A 136 -14.47 -3.57 -14.42
N LYS A 137 -14.34 -4.90 -14.44
CA LYS A 137 -15.48 -5.84 -14.50
C LYS A 137 -16.26 -5.97 -13.19
N ARG A 138 -15.70 -5.53 -12.06
CA ARG A 138 -16.32 -5.60 -10.73
C ARG A 138 -17.15 -4.37 -10.38
N LYS A 139 -17.06 -3.31 -11.19
CA LYS A 139 -17.88 -2.11 -11.07
C LYS A 139 -19.16 -2.29 -11.88
#